data_AF-A0A6V7IB86-F1
#
_entry.id   AF-A0A6V7IB86-F1
#
_cell.length_a   1.000
_cell.length_b   1.000
_cell.length_c   1.000
_cell.angle_alpha   90.00
_cell.angle_beta   90.00
_cell.angle_gamma   90.00
#
_symmetry.space_group_name_H-M   'P 1'
#
loop_
_entity.id
_entity.type
_entity.pdbx_description
1 polymer ?
#
loop_
_entity_poly.entity_id
_entity_poly.type
_entity_poly.pdbx_seq_one_letter_code
_entity_poly.pdbx_strand_id
1 'polypeptide(L)' 'DAVRVQEVQAGHLAELPCLSSDDLHRFMYWESIDDNKVIGPGNPYDMEKYNYEVLTGKLLIR' A
#
# COMPACT_ATOMS: atom_id res chain seq x y z
N ASP A 1 19.15 0.23 -3.38
CA ASP A 1 17.70 0.46 -3.52
C ASP A 1 17.24 0.29 -4.95
N ALA A 2 16.33 -0.63 -5.20
CA ALA A 2 15.64 -0.74 -6.47
C ALA A 2 14.27 -0.08 -6.35
N VAL A 3 14.07 1.06 -7.00
CA VAL A 3 12.75 1.71 -7.07
C VAL A 3 11.84 0.83 -7.91
N ARG A 4 10.75 0.34 -7.33
CA ARG A 4 9.75 -0.46 -8.04
C ARG A 4 8.62 0.46 -8.52
N VAL A 5 8.52 0.64 -9.84
CA VAL A 5 7.45 1.40 -10.48
C VAL A 5 6.43 0.41 -11.04
N GLN A 6 5.15 0.65 -10.76
CA GLN A 6 4.04 -0.11 -11.32
C GLN A 6 3.07 0.86 -11.98
N GLU A 7 3.02 0.84 -13.31
CA GLU A 7 2.04 1.58 -14.09
C GLU A 7 0.74 0.80 -14.15
N VAL A 8 -0.38 1.47 -13.89
CA VAL A 8 -1.73 0.91 -13.98
C VAL A 8 -2.62 1.81 -14.79
N GLN A 9 -3.55 1.21 -15.53
CA GLN A 9 -4.58 1.97 -16.24
C GLN A 9 -5.62 2.51 -15.25
N ALA A 10 -6.16 3.68 -15.55
CA ALA A 10 -7.22 4.27 -14.73
C ALA A 10 -8.41 3.29 -14.58
N GLY A 11 -8.91 3.15 -13.34
CA GLY A 11 -10.01 2.25 -13.00
C GLY A 11 -9.61 0.78 -12.85
N HIS A 12 -8.33 0.44 -12.96
CA HIS A 12 -7.82 -0.91 -12.65
C HIS A 12 -7.19 -0.95 -11.26
N LEU A 13 -7.38 -2.09 -10.59
CA LEU A 13 -6.80 -2.36 -9.29
C LEU A 13 -5.27 -2.48 -9.37
N ALA A 14 -4.54 -1.67 -8.61
CA ALA A 14 -3.12 -1.84 -8.37
C ALA A 14 -2.88 -2.58 -7.05
N GLU A 15 -1.83 -3.41 -7.02
CA GLU A 15 -1.39 -4.11 -5.82
C GLU A 15 0.07 -3.76 -5.54
N LEU A 16 0.34 -3.23 -4.36
CA LEU A 16 1.69 -3.02 -3.85
C LEU A 16 1.96 -4.04 -2.73
N PRO A 17 2.83 -5.04 -2.94
CA PRO A 17 3.14 -6.03 -1.94
C PRO A 17 4.08 -5.47 -0.87
N CYS A 18 3.94 -5.96 0.37
CA CYS A 18 4.94 -5.73 1.41
C CYS A 18 6.26 -6.38 1.00
N LEU A 19 7.35 -5.61 0.99
CA LEU A 19 8.70 -6.14 0.72
C LEU A 19 9.34 -6.77 1.97
N SER A 20 8.75 -6.55 3.14
CA SER A 20 9.19 -7.14 4.39
C SER A 20 8.30 -8.34 4.71
N SER A 21 8.80 -9.54 4.44
CA SER A 21 8.05 -10.80 4.58
C SER A 21 8.55 -11.65 5.75
N ASP A 22 9.30 -11.07 6.68
CA ASP A 22 9.67 -11.77 7.91
C ASP A 22 8.52 -11.71 8.94
N ASP A 23 8.47 -12.68 9.85
CA ASP A 23 7.37 -12.81 10.82
C ASP A 23 7.24 -11.59 11.76
N LEU A 24 8.29 -10.78 11.87
CA LEU A 24 8.41 -9.62 12.74
C LEU A 24 7.95 -8.31 12.07
N HIS A 25 7.98 -8.23 10.73
CA HIS A 25 7.70 -7.02 9.95
C HIS A 25 6.63 -7.25 8.89
N ARG A 26 5.53 -7.92 9.26
CA ARG A 26 4.37 -8.18 8.37
C ARG A 26 3.53 -6.95 8.04
N PHE A 27 4.03 -5.75 8.31
CA PHE A 27 3.35 -4.52 7.98
C PHE A 27 4.27 -3.48 7.39
N MET A 28 3.72 -2.70 6.47
CA MET A 28 4.37 -1.60 5.78
C MET A 28 3.42 -0.40 5.77
N TYR A 29 4.01 0.79 5.78
CA TYR A 29 3.30 2.04 5.55
C TYR A 29 3.73 2.60 4.20
N TRP A 30 2.80 3.24 3.49
CA TRP A 30 3.09 3.98 2.27
C TRP A 30 2.85 5.46 2.53
N GLU A 31 3.70 6.31 1.98
CA GLU A 31 3.49 7.75 2.02
C GLU A 31 3.10 8.24 0.62
N SER A 32 1.99 8.97 0.53
CA SER A 32 1.64 9.69 -0.69
C SER A 32 2.56 10.89 -0.86
N ILE A 33 3.23 10.97 -2.01
CA ILE A 33 4.18 12.05 -2.34
C ILE A 33 3.50 13.43 -2.35
N ASP A 34 2.24 13.50 -2.79
CA ASP A 34 1.56 14.77 -3.01
C ASP A 34 0.97 15.37 -1.72
N ASP A 35 0.52 14.51 -0.78
CA ASP A 35 -0.27 14.94 0.38
C ASP A 35 0.38 14.62 1.74
N ASN A 36 1.61 14.06 1.76
CA ASN A 36 2.30 13.54 2.96
C ASN A 36 1.37 12.66 3.84
N LYS A 37 0.51 11.87 3.18
CA LYS A 37 -0.45 11.00 3.85
C LYS A 37 0.16 9.63 4.00
N VAL A 38 0.15 9.14 5.23
CA VAL A 38 0.58 7.79 5.56
C VAL A 38 -0.60 6.84 5.42
N ILE A 39 -0.49 5.83 4.57
CA ILE A 39 -1.48 4.78 4.35
C ILE A 39 -0.97 3.52 5.03
N GLY A 40 -1.84 2.84 5.78
CA GLY A 40 -1.49 1.60 6.47
C GLY A 40 -2.57 1.13 7.44
N PRO A 41 -2.29 0.06 8.19
CA PRO A 41 -3.24 -0.51 9.14
C PRO A 41 -3.57 0.51 10.24
N GLY A 42 -4.86 0.69 10.51
CA GLY A 42 -5.36 1.63 11.52
C GLY A 42 -5.48 3.08 11.07
N ASN A 43 -5.12 3.43 9.82
CA ASN A 43 -5.40 4.75 9.25
C ASN A 43 -6.47 4.66 8.15
N PRO A 44 -7.73 5.04 8.42
CA PRO A 44 -8.85 4.92 7.48
C PRO A 44 -8.86 6.02 6.40
N TYR A 45 -7.71 6.47 5.94
CA TYR A 45 -7.62 7.49 4.90
C TYR A 45 -8.14 6.92 3.57
N ASP A 46 -9.22 7.51 3.06
CA ASP A 46 -9.85 7.18 1.77
C ASP A 46 -10.03 5.67 1.57
N MET A 47 -10.88 5.07 2.41
CA MET A 47 -11.18 3.63 2.38
C MET A 47 -11.84 3.15 1.07
N GLU A 48 -12.31 4.07 0.22
CA GLU A 48 -12.83 3.73 -1.10
C GLU A 48 -11.68 3.50 -2.09
N LYS A 49 -10.60 4.29 -1.98
CA LYS A 49 -9.41 4.22 -2.82
C LYS A 49 -8.38 3.20 -2.33
N TYR A 50 -8.14 3.13 -1.01
CA TYR A 50 -7.07 2.32 -0.41
C TYR A 50 -7.64 1.20 0.45
N ASN A 51 -7.16 -0.03 0.23
CA ASN A 51 -7.48 -1.17 1.07
C ASN A 51 -6.21 -1.90 1.49
N TYR A 52 -5.98 -1.98 2.80
CA TYR A 52 -4.80 -2.62 3.39
C TYR A 52 -5.14 -4.00 3.94
N GLU A 53 -4.47 -5.03 3.44
CA GLU A 53 -4.60 -6.40 3.92
C GLU A 53 -3.60 -6.69 5.03
N VAL A 54 -4.08 -6.76 6.28
CA VAL A 54 -3.22 -6.92 7.47
C VAL A 54 -2.40 -8.22 7.48
N LEU A 55 -2.96 -9.31 6.97
CA LEU A 55 -2.30 -10.62 7.00
C LEU A 55 -1.17 -10.75 5.98
N THR A 56 -1.29 -10.04 4.86
CA THR A 56 -0.36 -10.12 3.72
C THR A 56 0.52 -8.89 3.59
N GLY A 57 0.19 -7.80 4.31
CA GLY A 57 0.84 -6.49 4.21
C GLY A 57 0.64 -5.84 2.85
N LYS A 58 -0.35 -6.26 2.06
CA LYS A 58 -0.59 -5.73 0.72
C LYS A 58 -1.43 -4.46 0.78
N LEU A 59 -1.07 -3.48 -0.04
CA LEU A 59 -1.92 -2.33 -0.32
C LEU A 59 -2.58 -2.51 -1.68
N LEU A 60 -3.91 -2.49 -1.69
CA LEU A 60 -4.74 -2.46 -2.89
C LEU A 60 -5.19 -1.03 -3.14
N ILE A 61 -5.05 -0.57 -4.38
CA ILE A 61 -5.41 0.78 -4.82
C ILE A 61 -6.42 0.64 -5.96
N ARG A 62 -7.62 1.20 -5.78
CA ARG A 62 -8.71 1.15 -6.76
C ARG A 62 -8.70 2.35 -7.72
#